data_AF-A0A0J7JZ94-F1
#
_entry.id   AF-A0A0J7JZ94-F1
#
_cell.length_a   1.000
_cell.length_b   1.000
_cell.length_c   1.000
_cell.angle_alpha   90.00
_cell.angle_beta   90.00
_cell.angle_gamma   90.00
#
_symmetry.space_group_name_H-M   'P 1'
#
loop_
_entity.id
_entity.type
_entity.pdbx_description
1 polymer ?
#
loop_
_entity_poly.entity_id
_entity_poly.type
_entity_poly.pdbx_seq_one_letter_code
_entity_poly.pdbx_strand_id
1 'polypeptide(L)' 'HSGIWPDDWVESIFVPIYKKGAKTNCSNYKTIALISHASKILLWIINERLKPYIHPQIPEEQAGFMPGKGTRNKS' A
#
# COMPACT_ATOMS: atom_id res chain seq x y z
N HIS A 1 -11.65 9.47 28.44
CA HIS A 1 -10.86 9.78 27.23
C HIS A 1 -11.83 10.04 26.10
N SER A 2 -11.59 11.02 25.22
CA SER A 2 -12.59 11.54 24.26
C SER A 2 -12.80 10.68 23.01
N GLY A 3 -12.01 9.62 22.77
CA GLY A 3 -12.20 8.73 21.60
C GLY A 3 -11.97 9.41 20.25
N ILE A 4 -11.42 10.63 20.24
CA ILE A 4 -11.17 11.43 19.04
C ILE A 4 -9.77 11.10 18.52
N TRP A 5 -9.67 10.81 17.23
CA TRP A 5 -8.40 10.63 16.54
C TRP A 5 -7.73 11.99 16.30
N PRO A 6 -6.40 12.09 16.39
CA PRO A 6 -5.69 13.27 15.90
C PRO A 6 -5.90 13.47 14.40
N ASP A 7 -6.07 14.72 13.96
CA ASP A 7 -6.35 15.05 12.56
C ASP A 7 -5.25 14.56 11.60
N ASP A 8 -3.99 14.61 12.03
CA ASP A 8 -2.84 14.13 11.25
C ASP A 8 -2.84 12.61 11.01
N TRP A 9 -3.64 11.84 11.75
CA TRP A 9 -3.81 10.40 11.50
C TRP A 9 -4.77 10.11 10.34
N VAL A 10 -5.68 11.04 10.05
CA VAL A 10 -6.75 10.88 9.06
C VAL A 10 -6.49 11.67 7.77
N GLU A 11 -5.52 12.58 7.77
CA GLU A 11 -5.12 13.34 6.58
C GLU A 11 -4.09 12.62 5.71
N SER A 12 -4.14 12.90 4.40
CA SER A 12 -3.12 12.45 3.44
C SER A 12 -2.85 13.47 2.34
N ILE A 13 -1.59 13.59 1.92
CA ILE A 13 -1.18 14.48 0.83
C ILE A 13 -1.04 13.66 -0.45
N PHE A 14 -1.77 14.03 -1.49
CA PHE A 14 -1.71 13.35 -2.79
C PHE A 14 -0.65 13.97 -3.70
N VAL A 15 0.30 13.14 -4.15
CA VAL A 15 1.39 13.57 -5.05
C VAL A 15 1.39 12.73 -6.32
N PRO A 16 1.21 13.34 -7.52
CA PRO A 16 1.35 12.61 -8.77
C PRO A 16 2.83 12.39 -9.11
N ILE A 17 3.23 11.12 -9.26
CA ILE A 17 4.58 10.73 -9.68
C ILE A 17 4.54 10.30 -11.15
N TYR A 18 5.31 10.99 -11.98
CA TYR A 18 5.47 10.61 -13.39
C TYR A 18 6.12 9.21 -13.50
N LYS A 19 5.51 8.31 -14.30
CA LYS A 19 5.97 6.93 -14.49
C LYS A 19 6.80 6.77 -15.77
N LYS A 20 6.18 6.92 -16.95
CA LYS A 20 6.82 6.78 -18.28
C LYS A 20 5.90 7.26 -19.40
N GLY A 21 6.43 7.56 -20.59
CA GLY A 21 5.65 7.98 -21.76
C GLY A 21 5.68 9.50 -22.01
N ALA A 22 4.61 10.06 -22.55
CA ALA A 22 4.51 11.51 -22.72
C ALA A 22 4.05 12.19 -21.42
N LYS A 23 4.76 13.25 -20.98
CA LYS A 23 4.40 14.02 -19.77
C LYS A 23 3.09 14.80 -19.89
N THR A 24 2.63 15.05 -21.12
CA THR A 24 1.35 15.72 -21.38
C THR A 24 0.14 14.80 -21.18
N ASN A 25 0.36 13.48 -21.14
CA ASN A 25 -0.72 12.53 -20.90
C ASN A 25 -0.81 12.21 -19.40
N CYS A 26 -1.93 12.60 -18.78
CA CYS A 26 -2.20 12.41 -17.35
C CYS A 26 -2.14 10.93 -16.93
N SER A 27 -2.49 9.98 -17.80
CA SER A 27 -2.46 8.54 -17.47
C SER A 27 -1.04 7.99 -17.23
N ASN A 28 -0.01 8.76 -17.61
CA ASN A 28 1.40 8.41 -17.36
C ASN A 28 1.88 8.79 -15.96
N TYR A 29 1.01 9.32 -15.11
CA TYR A 29 1.28 9.63 -13.71
C TYR A 29 0.63 8.60 -12.79
N LYS A 30 1.31 8.26 -11.70
CA LYS A 30 0.80 7.44 -10.61
C LYS A 30 0.68 8.32 -9.37
N THR A 31 -0.54 8.52 -8.90
CA THR A 31 -0.78 9.23 -7.63
C THR A 31 -0.34 8.36 -6.46
N ILE A 32 0.40 8.94 -5.52
CA ILE A 32 0.69 8.35 -4.21
C ILE A 32 0.04 9.20 -3.11
N ALA A 33 -0.32 8.56 -2.00
CA ALA A 33 -0.77 9.24 -0.78
C ALA A 33 0.37 9.22 0.24
N LEU A 34 0.75 10.39 0.73
CA LEU A 34 1.66 10.54 1.87
C LEU A 34 0.82 10.66 3.13
N ILE A 35 0.96 9.67 4.01
CA ILE A 35 0.28 9.62 5.31
C ILE A 35 1.29 9.86 6.44
N SER A 36 0.81 10.30 7.60
CA SER A 36 1.66 10.52 8.77
C SER A 36 2.36 9.25 9.24
N HIS A 37 3.44 9.42 10.02
CA HIS A 37 4.18 8.27 10.56
C HIS A 37 3.31 7.40 11.47
N ALA A 38 2.43 8.02 12.23
CA ALA A 38 1.53 7.30 13.12
C ALA A 38 0.53 6.45 12.34
N SER A 39 -0.06 6.96 11.25
CA SER A 39 -0.93 6.18 10.37
C SER A 39 -0.21 5.00 9.73
N LYS A 40 1.08 5.14 9.38
CA LYS A 40 1.89 4.02 8.87
C LYS A 40 2.05 2.90 9.90
N ILE A 41 2.30 3.25 11.17
CA ILE A 41 2.42 2.29 12.27
C ILE A 41 1.08 1.56 12.47
N LEU A 42 -0.03 2.30 12.51
CA LEU A 42 -1.35 1.70 12.64
C LEU A 42 -1.67 0.74 11.48
N LEU A 43 -1.41 1.17 10.25
CA LEU A 43 -1.59 0.36 9.05
C LEU A 43 -0.74 -0.92 9.11
N TRP A 44 0.50 -0.81 9.57
CA TRP A 44 1.38 -1.97 9.75
C TRP A 44 0.80 -2.95 10.78
N ILE A 45 0.33 -2.48 11.93
CA ILE A 45 -0.29 -3.33 12.96
C ILE A 45 -1.52 -4.06 12.40
N ILE A 46 -2.40 -3.34 11.68
CA ILE A 46 -3.58 -3.93 11.05
C ILE A 46 -3.18 -4.98 10.02
N ASN A 47 -2.20 -4.66 9.17
CA ASN A 47 -1.70 -5.57 8.15
C ASN A 47 -1.15 -6.87 8.77
N GLU A 48 -0.27 -6.79 9.78
CA GLU A 48 0.27 -7.98 10.44
C GLU A 48 -0.82 -8.86 11.07
N ARG A 49 -1.85 -8.25 11.66
CA ARG A 49 -2.97 -9.00 12.24
C ARG A 49 -3.84 -9.68 11.18
N LEU A 50 -3.97 -9.10 10.00
CA LEU A 50 -4.79 -9.63 8.91
C LEU A 50 -4.07 -10.71 8.09
N LYS A 51 -2.74 -10.65 7.98
CA LYS A 51 -1.93 -11.62 7.23
C LYS A 51 -2.33 -13.09 7.44
N PRO A 52 -2.45 -13.64 8.65
CA PRO A 52 -2.79 -15.06 8.84
C PRO A 52 -4.16 -15.44 8.29
N TYR A 53 -5.09 -14.49 8.17
CA TYR A 53 -6.43 -14.72 7.60
C TYR A 53 -6.46 -14.56 6.09
N ILE A 54 -5.66 -13.64 5.55
CA ILE A 54 -5.64 -13.32 4.12
C ILE A 54 -4.73 -14.27 3.35
N HIS A 55 -3.55 -14.62 3.89
CA HIS A 55 -2.56 -15.44 3.19
C HIS A 55 -3.12 -16.77 2.65
N PRO A 56 -3.95 -17.54 3.39
CA PRO A 56 -4.53 -18.78 2.88
C PRO A 56 -5.53 -18.58 1.72
N GLN A 57 -6.03 -17.35 1.54
CA GLN A 57 -6.99 -17.02 0.48
C GLN A 57 -6.30 -16.53 -0.80
N ILE A 58 -4.99 -16.27 -0.76
CA ILE A 58 -4.22 -15.77 -1.90
C ILE A 58 -3.87 -16.94 -2.83
N PRO A 59 -4.17 -16.86 -4.14
CA PRO A 59 -3.84 -17.90 -5.11
C PRO A 59 -2.34 -18.22 -5.17
N GLU A 60 -1.99 -19.44 -5.54
CA GLU A 60 -0.59 -19.88 -5.61
C GLU A 60 0.22 -19.09 -6.65
N GLU A 61 -0.44 -18.71 -7.74
CA GLU A 61 0.11 -17.92 -8.85
C GLU A 61 0.48 -16.49 -8.44
N GLN A 62 -0.06 -15.99 -7.31
CA GLN A 62 0.30 -14.69 -6.79
C GLN A 62 1.71 -14.72 -6.21
N ALA A 63 2.67 -14.19 -6.97
CA ALA A 63 4.04 -13.98 -6.51
C ALA A 63 4.26 -12.59 -5.91
N GLY A 64 3.45 -11.60 -6.30
CA GLY A 64 3.57 -10.23 -5.81
C GLY A 64 3.14 -10.11 -4.35
N PHE A 65 3.92 -9.38 -3.55
CA PHE A 65 3.63 -9.09 -2.13
C PHE A 65 3.53 -10.33 -1.23
N MET A 66 3.99 -11.49 -1.71
CA MET A 66 4.03 -12.73 -0.95
C MET A 66 5.45 -13.00 -0.43
N PRO A 67 5.61 -13.33 0.87
CA PRO A 67 6.94 -13.65 1.41
C PRO A 67 7.50 -14.90 0.72
N GLY A 68 8.77 -14.83 0.33
CA GLY A 68 9.47 -15.95 -0.32
C GLY A 68 9.08 -16.21 -1.79
N LYS A 69 8.16 -15.44 -2.38
CA LYS A 69 7.81 -15.54 -3.81
C LYS A 69 8.39 -14.36 -4.59
N GLY A 70 8.90 -14.62 -5.79
CA GLY A 70 9.50 -13.62 -6.67
C GLY A 70 9.10 -13.84 -8.12
N THR A 71 9.17 -12.80 -8.94
CA THR A 71 8.68 -12.82 -10.33
C THR A 71 9.60 -13.56 -11.31
N ARG A 72 10.74 -14.08 -10.85
CA ARG A 72 11.69 -14.87 -11.65
C ARG A 72 11.31 -16.34 -11.79
N ASN A 73 10.50 -16.88 -10.88
CA ASN A 73 10.07 -18.27 -10.94
C ASN A 73 8.72 -18.33 -11.67
N LYS A 74 8.77 -18.73 -12.95
CA LYS A 74 7.62 -19.30 -13.66
C LYS A 74 7.83 -20.81 -13.66
N SER A 75 7.31 -21.49 -12.65
CA SER A 75 7.01 -22.92 -12.73
C SER A 75 5.69 -23.10 -13.48
#